data_AF-A0A946XHU6-F1
#
_entry.id   AF-A0A946XHU6-F1
#
_cell.length_a   1.000
_cell.length_b   1.000
_cell.length_c   1.000
_cell.angle_alpha   90.00
_cell.angle_beta   90.00
_cell.angle_gamma   90.00
#
_symmetry.space_group_name_H-M   'P 1'
#
loop_
_entity.id
_entity.type
_entity.pdbx_description
1 polymer ?
#
loop_
_entity_poly.entity_id
_entity_poly.type
_entity_poly.pdbx_seq_one_letter_code
_entity_poly.pdbx_strand_id
1 'polypeptide(L)'
;MSDYINELVLWKPLKITTIVMLVFVVILLPFSGFWAVMMLFAIICLWSRVPCLLSMFTKDLDVVDFFVVMLAINVGGVCGGVFGIFIMLFSRIFGPNEWYLYTIKDGISIMICGFLTPWFYAMTGSVLYTFYIFTMLRWILFLLLTIVLEPEAMGLELSLCSIGILKSYVYNTFIAKTFEVPLAKVFEGGVHFSFGLFAVTLVIIAVCLSIGKFGKWLEKYTKSDSVSDKCIQEELSWGVNL
;
A
#
# COMPACT_ATOMS: atom_id res chain seq x y z
N MET A 1 -16.92 12.86 -7.80
CA MET A 1 -15.59 12.20 -7.82
C MET A 1 -14.78 12.52 -6.55
N SER A 2 -14.78 13.75 -6.03
CA SER A 2 -14.14 14.11 -4.75
C SER A 2 -14.81 13.48 -3.51
N ASP A 3 -16.16 13.47 -3.44
CA ASP A 3 -16.86 12.83 -2.34
C ASP A 3 -16.57 11.32 -2.27
N TYR A 4 -16.48 10.65 -3.43
CA TYR A 4 -16.06 9.25 -3.54
C TYR A 4 -14.64 8.99 -3.01
N ILE A 5 -13.66 9.85 -3.32
CA ILE A 5 -12.28 9.70 -2.82
C ILE A 5 -12.21 9.92 -1.29
N ASN A 6 -13.06 10.82 -0.76
CA ASN A 6 -13.16 11.04 0.68
C ASN A 6 -13.96 9.92 1.39
N GLU A 7 -14.84 9.20 0.68
CA GLU A 7 -15.51 7.98 1.16
C GLU A 7 -14.59 6.75 1.17
N LEU A 8 -13.71 6.63 0.17
CA LEU A 8 -12.83 5.47 0.02
C LEU A 8 -11.69 5.45 1.05
N VAL A 9 -11.18 6.63 1.45
CA VAL A 9 -10.03 6.74 2.35
C VAL A 9 -10.32 7.70 3.51
N LEU A 10 -10.11 7.22 4.73
CA LEU A 10 -10.20 8.05 5.93
C LEU A 10 -8.94 8.89 6.12
N TRP A 11 -8.87 10.02 5.41
CA TRP A 11 -7.70 10.90 5.37
C TRP A 11 -7.32 11.52 6.73
N LYS A 12 -8.31 11.85 7.58
CA LYS A 12 -8.06 12.45 8.89
C LYS A 12 -7.33 11.47 9.83
N PRO A 13 -7.83 10.26 10.10
CA PRO A 13 -7.13 9.31 10.95
C PRO A 13 -5.79 8.89 10.34
N LEU A 14 -5.68 8.72 9.02
CA LEU A 14 -4.40 8.39 8.38
C LEU A 14 -3.30 9.43 8.70
N LYS A 15 -3.64 10.72 8.62
CA LYS A 15 -2.70 11.81 8.95
C LYS A 15 -2.32 11.80 10.43
N ILE A 16 -3.30 11.66 11.33
CA ILE A 16 -3.05 11.63 12.78
C ILE A 16 -2.15 10.46 13.12
N THR A 17 -2.48 9.25 12.64
CA THR A 17 -1.66 8.05 12.85
C THR A 17 -0.24 8.24 12.31
N THR A 18 -0.09 8.81 11.12
CA THR A 18 1.24 9.09 10.54
C THR A 18 2.07 10.03 11.42
N ILE A 19 1.46 11.12 11.92
CA ILE A 19 2.15 12.08 12.81
C ILE A 19 2.56 11.38 14.11
N VAL A 20 1.66 10.61 14.72
CA VAL A 20 1.94 9.86 15.94
C VAL A 20 3.07 8.86 15.71
N MET A 21 3.05 8.13 14.60
CA MET A 21 4.12 7.19 14.24
C MET A 21 5.46 7.90 14.01
N LEU A 22 5.48 9.07 13.35
CA LEU A 22 6.69 9.87 13.19
C LEU A 22 7.25 10.37 14.52
N VAL A 23 6.39 10.80 15.45
CA VAL A 23 6.82 11.16 16.81
C VAL A 23 7.42 9.94 17.51
N PHE A 24 6.81 8.76 17.39
CA PHE A 24 7.39 7.52 17.91
C PHE A 24 8.74 7.17 17.26
N VAL A 25 8.93 7.42 15.95
CA VAL A 25 10.24 7.23 15.31
C VAL A 25 11.32 8.07 15.98
N VAL A 26 11.05 9.36 16.23
CA VAL A 26 12.00 10.27 16.90
C VAL A 26 12.29 9.82 18.33
N ILE A 27 11.26 9.39 19.07
CA ILE A 27 11.42 8.88 20.44
C ILE A 27 12.20 7.57 20.46
N LEU A 28 11.98 6.66 19.51
CA LEU A 28 12.62 5.34 19.44
C LEU A 28 14.08 5.41 18.98
N LEU A 29 14.46 6.44 18.21
CA LEU A 29 15.81 6.61 17.65
C LEU A 29 16.94 6.46 18.69
N PRO A 30 16.91 7.07 19.88
CA PRO A 30 17.94 6.88 20.91
C PRO A 30 17.93 5.50 21.58
N PHE A 31 16.81 4.76 21.56
CA PHE A 31 16.70 3.46 22.23
C PHE A 31 17.01 2.29 21.29
N SER A 32 16.52 2.35 20.05
CA SER A 32 16.70 1.28 19.07
C SER A 32 16.43 1.77 17.65
N GLY A 33 17.51 1.85 16.85
CA GLY A 33 17.41 2.16 15.41
C GLY A 33 16.56 1.14 14.64
N PHE A 34 16.59 -0.12 15.05
CA PHE A 34 15.78 -1.19 14.45
C PHE A 34 14.28 -0.87 14.48
N TRP A 35 13.72 -0.56 15.66
CA TRP A 35 12.29 -0.26 15.79
C TRP A 35 11.91 1.06 15.10
N ALA A 36 12.81 2.04 15.08
CA ALA A 36 12.61 3.28 14.34
C ALA A 36 12.49 3.04 12.81
N VAL A 37 13.36 2.18 12.25
CA VAL A 37 13.30 1.80 10.83
C VAL A 37 12.05 0.98 10.51
N MET A 38 11.70 0.02 11.37
CA MET A 38 10.46 -0.75 11.25
C MET A 38 9.22 0.15 11.21
N MET A 39 9.19 1.18 12.04
CA MET A 39 8.11 2.15 12.08
C MET A 39 8.09 3.05 10.82
N LEU A 40 9.25 3.39 10.26
CA LEU A 40 9.32 4.09 8.97
C LEU A 40 8.81 3.22 7.82
N PHE A 41 9.20 1.95 7.76
CA PHE A 41 8.65 1.01 6.77
C PHE A 41 7.13 0.89 6.92
N ALA A 42 6.63 0.81 8.15
CA ALA A 42 5.19 0.79 8.41
C ALA A 42 4.49 2.04 7.85
N ILE A 43 5.06 3.23 8.05
CA ILE A 43 4.53 4.48 7.47
C ILE A 43 4.53 4.40 5.94
N ILE A 44 5.64 4.00 5.31
CA ILE A 44 5.71 3.89 3.84
C ILE A 44 4.65 2.92 3.32
N CYS A 45 4.50 1.75 3.95
CA CYS A 45 3.48 0.76 3.59
C CYS A 45 2.04 1.28 3.77
N LEU A 46 1.78 2.05 4.82
CA LEU A 46 0.46 2.66 5.01
C LEU A 46 0.11 3.63 3.90
N TRP A 47 1.09 4.41 3.44
CA TRP A 47 0.88 5.38 2.37
C TRP A 47 0.85 4.75 0.97
N SER A 48 1.59 3.66 0.72
CA SER A 48 1.50 2.91 -0.55
C SER A 48 0.15 2.26 -0.77
N ARG A 49 -0.57 1.94 0.32
CA ARG A 49 -1.93 1.41 0.23
C ARG A 49 -2.97 2.46 -0.14
N VAL A 50 -2.70 3.76 -0.01
CA VAL A 50 -3.66 4.81 -0.42
C VAL A 50 -4.04 4.68 -1.90
N PRO A 51 -3.09 4.61 -2.87
CA PRO A 51 -3.41 4.26 -4.25
C PRO A 51 -4.23 2.98 -4.42
N CYS A 52 -3.96 1.94 -3.61
CA CYS A 52 -4.64 0.65 -3.68
C CYS A 52 -6.10 0.74 -3.20
N LEU A 53 -6.41 1.66 -2.29
CA LEU A 53 -7.77 1.90 -1.81
C LEU A 53 -8.61 2.73 -2.80
N LEU A 54 -7.96 3.47 -3.70
CA LEU A 54 -8.64 4.29 -4.71
C LEU A 54 -9.12 3.49 -5.91
N SER A 55 -8.48 2.36 -6.23
CA SER A 55 -8.87 1.50 -7.36
C SER A 55 -8.51 0.05 -7.12
N MET A 56 -9.42 -0.87 -7.44
CA MET A 56 -9.14 -2.31 -7.40
C MET A 56 -7.99 -2.71 -8.35
N PHE A 57 -7.74 -1.92 -9.39
CA PHE A 57 -6.70 -2.20 -10.39
C PHE A 57 -5.29 -1.80 -9.95
N THR A 58 -5.14 -0.98 -8.90
CA THR A 58 -3.84 -0.50 -8.38
C THR A 58 -3.37 -1.29 -7.17
N LYS A 59 -4.09 -2.35 -6.79
CA LYS A 59 -3.80 -3.15 -5.60
C LYS A 59 -2.43 -3.83 -5.61
N ASP A 60 -1.92 -4.16 -6.80
CA ASP A 60 -0.60 -4.77 -6.97
C ASP A 60 0.55 -3.76 -6.85
N LEU A 61 0.27 -2.47 -6.64
CA LEU A 61 1.29 -1.42 -6.43
C LEU A 61 1.74 -1.32 -4.98
N ASP A 62 1.25 -2.17 -4.09
CA ASP A 62 1.63 -2.13 -2.70
C ASP A 62 3.08 -2.57 -2.49
N VAL A 63 3.85 -1.74 -1.78
CA VAL A 63 5.25 -2.06 -1.40
C VAL A 63 5.31 -2.94 -0.15
N VAL A 64 4.17 -3.34 0.43
CA VAL A 64 4.13 -4.26 1.59
C VAL A 64 4.89 -5.55 1.30
N ASP A 65 4.59 -6.22 0.18
CA ASP A 65 5.28 -7.45 -0.25
C ASP A 65 6.80 -7.24 -0.27
N PHE A 66 7.22 -6.10 -0.80
CA PHE A 66 8.61 -5.70 -0.89
C PHE A 66 9.29 -5.57 0.47
N PHE A 67 8.70 -4.83 1.42
CA PHE A 67 9.26 -4.69 2.76
C PHE A 67 9.20 -5.98 3.56
N VAL A 68 8.15 -6.79 3.39
CA VAL A 68 8.03 -8.11 4.05
C VAL A 68 9.16 -9.03 3.63
N VAL A 69 9.44 -9.12 2.32
CA VAL A 69 10.52 -9.97 1.81
C VAL A 69 11.88 -9.47 2.27
N MET A 70 12.16 -8.17 2.14
CA MET A 70 13.43 -7.61 2.56
C MET A 70 13.67 -7.76 4.07
N LEU A 71 12.63 -7.56 4.88
CA LEU A 71 12.70 -7.77 6.32
C LEU A 71 12.92 -9.23 6.67
N ALA A 72 12.22 -10.15 5.99
CA ALA A 72 12.36 -11.57 6.22
C ALA A 72 13.77 -12.09 5.89
N ILE A 73 14.36 -11.60 4.79
CA ILE A 73 15.74 -11.96 4.38
C ILE A 73 16.77 -11.47 5.40
N ASN A 74 16.64 -10.23 5.87
CA ASN A 74 17.70 -9.59 6.66
C ASN A 74 17.57 -9.79 8.17
N VAL A 75 16.34 -9.96 8.68
CA VAL A 75 16.06 -10.03 10.13
C VAL A 75 15.50 -11.40 10.52
N GLY A 76 14.73 -12.01 9.61
CA GLY A 76 14.19 -13.35 9.78
C GLY A 76 12.71 -13.43 9.42
N GLY A 77 12.29 -14.63 9.00
CA GLY A 77 10.95 -14.89 8.49
C GLY A 77 9.84 -14.49 9.46
N VAL A 78 10.02 -14.74 10.77
CA VAL A 78 9.03 -14.37 11.81
C VAL A 78 8.75 -12.87 11.82
N CYS A 79 9.80 -12.04 11.73
CA CYS A 79 9.63 -10.59 11.70
C CYS A 79 8.91 -10.14 10.42
N GLY A 80 9.27 -10.70 9.26
CA GLY A 80 8.61 -10.45 7.99
C GLY A 80 7.12 -10.79 8.01
N GLY A 81 6.78 -12.01 8.43
CA GLY A 81 5.40 -12.49 8.47
C GLY A 81 4.51 -11.71 9.44
N VAL A 82 4.99 -11.45 10.66
CA VAL A 82 4.25 -10.65 11.67
C VAL A 82 4.07 -9.21 11.22
N PHE A 83 5.11 -8.60 10.64
CA PHE A 83 5.02 -7.25 10.08
C PHE A 83 3.98 -7.17 8.97
N GLY A 84 4.02 -8.11 8.02
CA GLY A 84 3.11 -8.13 6.87
C GLY A 84 1.63 -8.24 7.27
N ILE A 85 1.29 -9.20 8.13
CA ILE A 85 -0.11 -9.34 8.58
C ILE A 85 -0.58 -8.14 9.38
N PHE A 86 0.27 -7.60 10.27
CA PHE A 86 -0.10 -6.46 11.10
C PHE A 86 -0.35 -5.23 10.23
N ILE A 87 0.51 -4.95 9.26
CA ILE A 87 0.33 -3.83 8.32
C ILE A 87 -0.92 -4.00 7.47
N MET A 88 -1.18 -5.21 6.94
CA MET A 88 -2.37 -5.43 6.12
C MET A 88 -3.66 -5.22 6.91
N LEU A 89 -3.76 -5.80 8.11
CA LEU A 89 -4.94 -5.62 8.96
C LEU A 89 -5.08 -4.19 9.46
N PHE A 90 -3.98 -3.54 9.85
CA PHE A 90 -4.00 -2.17 10.36
C PHE A 90 -4.34 -1.15 9.27
N SER A 91 -3.80 -1.32 8.06
CA SER A 91 -4.05 -0.42 6.93
C SER A 91 -5.53 -0.33 6.54
N ARG A 92 -6.29 -1.39 6.80
CA ARG A 92 -7.70 -1.47 6.46
C ARG A 92 -8.55 -0.50 7.26
N ILE A 93 -8.12 -0.13 8.47
CA ILE A 93 -8.81 0.88 9.28
C ILE A 93 -8.99 2.18 8.48
N PHE A 94 -8.09 2.46 7.53
CA PHE A 94 -8.14 3.65 6.67
C PHE A 94 -8.96 3.45 5.38
N GLY A 95 -9.34 2.22 5.03
CA GLY A 95 -10.08 1.85 3.83
C GLY A 95 -11.35 1.07 4.15
N PRO A 96 -12.40 1.72 4.69
CA PRO A 96 -13.59 1.03 5.23
C PRO A 96 -14.38 0.26 4.17
N ASN A 97 -14.28 0.66 2.90
CA ASN A 97 -14.97 0.02 1.78
C ASN A 97 -14.27 -1.27 1.29
N GLU A 98 -13.07 -1.60 1.81
CA GLU A 98 -12.40 -2.85 1.49
C GLU A 98 -13.10 -4.04 2.17
N TRP A 99 -13.33 -5.09 1.39
CA TRP A 99 -13.99 -6.31 1.85
C TRP A 99 -13.20 -7.01 2.97
N TYR A 100 -13.89 -7.30 4.08
CA TYR A 100 -13.28 -7.87 5.29
C TYR A 100 -12.51 -9.15 5.03
N LEU A 101 -13.15 -10.09 4.33
CA LEU A 101 -12.60 -11.42 4.10
C LEU A 101 -11.43 -11.37 3.13
N TYR A 102 -11.46 -10.47 2.15
CA TYR A 102 -10.32 -10.21 1.29
C TYR A 102 -9.05 -9.88 2.10
N THR A 103 -9.11 -8.88 2.99
CA THR A 103 -7.92 -8.42 3.72
C THR A 103 -7.38 -9.49 4.66
N ILE A 104 -8.26 -10.31 5.25
CA ILE A 104 -7.83 -11.44 6.09
C ILE A 104 -7.12 -12.50 5.27
N LYS A 105 -7.72 -12.92 4.15
CA LYS A 105 -7.11 -13.92 3.26
C LYS A 105 -5.72 -13.47 2.82
N ASP A 106 -5.61 -12.22 2.37
CA ASP A 106 -4.33 -11.66 1.93
C ASP A 106 -3.32 -11.51 3.08
N GLY A 107 -3.77 -11.05 4.26
CA GLY A 107 -2.93 -10.95 5.45
C GLY A 107 -2.38 -12.31 5.92
N ILE A 108 -3.20 -13.36 5.91
CA ILE A 108 -2.77 -14.74 6.22
C ILE A 108 -1.77 -15.24 5.19
N SER A 109 -2.06 -15.05 3.90
CA SER A 109 -1.15 -15.45 2.81
C SER A 109 0.21 -14.75 2.94
N ILE A 110 0.22 -13.44 3.19
CA ILE A 110 1.47 -12.66 3.41
C ILE A 110 2.22 -13.17 4.64
N MET A 111 1.53 -13.49 5.73
CA MET A 111 2.16 -14.03 6.94
C MET A 111 2.92 -15.33 6.65
N ILE A 112 2.23 -16.28 6.00
CA ILE A 112 2.81 -17.59 5.66
C ILE A 112 3.98 -17.42 4.68
N CYS A 113 3.80 -16.63 3.63
CA CYS A 113 4.87 -16.34 2.67
C CYS A 113 6.06 -15.63 3.34
N GLY A 114 5.82 -14.72 4.27
CA GLY A 114 6.86 -14.03 5.05
C GLY A 114 7.67 -15.00 5.89
N PHE A 115 7.03 -15.96 6.56
CA PHE A 115 7.71 -17.01 7.32
C PHE A 115 8.58 -17.91 6.45
N LEU A 116 8.13 -18.22 5.23
CA LEU A 116 8.86 -19.09 4.29
C LEU A 116 9.91 -18.35 3.45
N THR A 117 9.91 -17.01 3.44
CA THR A 117 10.81 -16.20 2.61
C THR A 117 12.30 -16.51 2.80
N PRO A 118 12.84 -16.69 4.03
CA PRO A 118 14.25 -17.04 4.21
C PRO A 118 14.62 -18.35 3.50
N TRP A 119 13.69 -19.31 3.43
CA TRP A 119 13.90 -20.57 2.72
C TRP A 119 13.91 -20.36 1.21
N PHE A 120 13.01 -19.54 0.66
CA PHE A 120 13.03 -19.17 -0.76
C PHE A 120 14.33 -18.46 -1.16
N TYR A 121 14.82 -17.57 -0.29
CA TYR A 121 16.07 -16.87 -0.53
C TYR A 121 17.27 -17.83 -0.46
N ALA A 122 17.29 -18.75 0.51
CA ALA A 122 18.33 -19.77 0.60
C ALA A 122 18.37 -20.69 -0.64
N MET A 123 17.22 -20.97 -1.26
CA MET A 123 17.16 -21.78 -2.49
C MET A 123 17.60 -21.03 -3.74
N THR A 124 17.29 -19.73 -3.83
CA THR A 124 17.49 -18.96 -5.08
C THR A 124 18.78 -18.13 -5.08
N GLY A 125 19.28 -17.71 -3.92
CA GLY A 125 20.40 -16.79 -3.78
C GLY A 125 20.16 -15.40 -4.38
N SER A 126 18.91 -15.08 -4.75
CA SER A 126 18.56 -13.87 -5.50
C SER A 126 17.25 -13.28 -4.98
N VAL A 127 17.29 -11.99 -4.67
CA VAL A 127 16.15 -11.23 -4.15
C VAL A 127 15.01 -11.21 -5.17
N LEU A 128 15.32 -11.00 -6.45
CA LEU A 128 14.33 -10.98 -7.53
C LEU A 128 13.58 -12.31 -7.67
N TYR A 129 14.30 -13.44 -7.68
CA TYR A 129 13.65 -14.76 -7.76
C TYR A 129 12.86 -15.08 -6.49
N THR A 130 13.35 -14.63 -5.33
CA THR A 130 12.60 -14.72 -4.06
C THR A 130 11.28 -13.97 -4.13
N PHE A 131 11.27 -12.77 -4.73
CA PHE A 131 10.03 -12.01 -4.96
C PHE A 131 9.03 -12.77 -5.83
N TYR A 132 9.49 -13.38 -6.92
CA TYR A 132 8.59 -14.15 -7.78
C TYR A 132 8.00 -15.37 -7.06
N ILE A 133 8.81 -16.12 -6.31
CA ILE A 133 8.32 -17.27 -5.53
C ILE A 133 7.34 -16.81 -4.45
N PHE A 134 7.68 -15.73 -3.74
CA PHE A 134 6.81 -15.13 -2.72
C PHE A 134 5.44 -14.75 -3.29
N THR A 135 5.41 -14.00 -4.39
CA THR A 135 4.17 -13.56 -5.02
C THR A 135 3.36 -14.73 -5.57
N MET A 136 4.00 -15.70 -6.24
CA MET A 136 3.31 -16.89 -6.75
C MET A 136 2.66 -17.69 -5.61
N LEU A 137 3.39 -17.93 -4.52
CA LEU A 137 2.85 -18.66 -3.38
C LEU A 137 1.75 -17.87 -2.67
N ARG A 138 1.87 -16.54 -2.56
CA ARG A 138 0.84 -15.67 -1.97
C ARG A 138 -0.48 -15.83 -2.71
N TRP A 139 -0.46 -15.79 -4.04
CA TRP A 139 -1.66 -15.97 -4.87
C TRP A 139 -2.24 -17.39 -4.76
N ILE A 140 -1.40 -18.42 -4.72
CA ILE A 140 -1.85 -19.81 -4.52
C ILE A 140 -2.56 -19.95 -3.15
N LEU A 141 -1.95 -19.44 -2.08
CA LEU A 141 -2.54 -19.48 -0.75
C LEU A 141 -3.82 -18.65 -0.65
N PHE A 142 -3.85 -17.49 -1.30
CA PHE A 142 -5.04 -16.65 -1.37
C PHE A 142 -6.21 -17.38 -2.03
N LEU A 143 -5.98 -18.00 -3.20
CA LEU A 143 -7.00 -18.78 -3.91
C LEU A 143 -7.45 -20.02 -3.10
N LEU A 144 -6.53 -20.70 -2.42
CA LEU A 144 -6.86 -21.81 -1.53
C LEU A 144 -7.76 -21.36 -0.38
N LEU A 145 -7.46 -20.23 0.25
CA LEU A 145 -8.30 -19.65 1.30
C LEU A 145 -9.68 -19.24 0.78
N THR A 146 -9.77 -18.78 -0.48
CA THR A 146 -11.05 -18.46 -1.11
C THR A 146 -11.91 -19.70 -1.34
N ILE A 147 -11.33 -20.82 -1.77
CA ILE A 147 -12.08 -22.08 -1.91
C ILE A 147 -12.72 -22.49 -0.58
N VAL A 148 -12.01 -22.28 0.54
CA VAL A 148 -12.47 -22.68 1.88
C VAL A 148 -13.47 -21.69 2.48
N LEU A 149 -13.22 -20.38 2.33
CA LEU A 149 -14.00 -19.34 3.02
C LEU A 149 -15.14 -18.79 2.17
N GLU A 150 -14.95 -18.65 0.85
CA GLU A 150 -15.86 -17.92 -0.05
C GLU A 150 -15.89 -18.53 -1.47
N PRO A 151 -16.34 -19.79 -1.61
CA PRO A 151 -16.32 -20.47 -2.91
C PRO A 151 -17.15 -19.76 -3.99
N GLU A 152 -18.19 -19.03 -3.59
CA GLU A 152 -19.06 -18.26 -4.50
C GLU A 152 -18.33 -17.13 -5.23
N ALA A 153 -17.26 -16.57 -4.64
CA ALA A 153 -16.49 -15.48 -5.20
C ALA A 153 -15.30 -15.95 -6.07
N MET A 154 -15.09 -17.26 -6.20
CA MET A 154 -13.91 -17.83 -6.86
C MET A 154 -13.72 -17.35 -8.30
N GLY A 155 -14.80 -17.25 -9.08
CA GLY A 155 -14.72 -16.81 -10.47
C GLY A 155 -14.24 -15.36 -10.62
N LEU A 156 -14.74 -14.46 -9.75
CA LEU A 156 -14.32 -13.07 -9.73
C LEU A 156 -12.85 -12.97 -9.32
N GLU A 157 -12.45 -13.66 -8.25
CA GLU A 157 -11.09 -13.59 -7.76
C GLU A 157 -10.07 -14.18 -8.74
N LEU A 158 -10.40 -15.29 -9.41
CA LEU A 158 -9.54 -15.87 -10.45
C LEU A 158 -9.31 -14.89 -11.61
N SER A 159 -10.35 -14.17 -12.02
CA SER A 159 -10.24 -13.14 -13.06
C SER A 159 -9.31 -11.99 -12.63
N LEU A 160 -9.44 -11.52 -11.39
CA LEU A 160 -8.59 -10.47 -10.83
C LEU A 160 -7.14 -10.94 -10.67
N CYS A 161 -6.91 -12.18 -10.23
CA CYS A 161 -5.58 -12.80 -10.12
C CYS A 161 -4.88 -12.84 -11.48
N SER A 162 -5.59 -13.21 -12.55
CA SER A 162 -4.98 -13.32 -13.88
C SER A 162 -4.41 -11.99 -14.39
N ILE A 163 -5.13 -10.88 -14.14
CA ILE A 163 -4.67 -9.52 -14.45
C ILE A 163 -3.56 -9.09 -13.47
N GLY A 164 -3.68 -9.48 -12.20
CA GLY A 164 -2.73 -9.13 -11.15
C GLY A 164 -1.35 -9.76 -11.31
N ILE A 165 -1.25 -10.98 -11.88
CA ILE A 165 0.03 -11.66 -12.12
C ILE A 165 0.94 -10.84 -13.04
N LEU A 166 0.42 -10.36 -14.18
CA LEU A 166 1.21 -9.58 -15.13
C LEU A 166 1.68 -8.27 -14.49
N LYS A 167 0.80 -7.59 -13.76
CA LYS A 167 1.12 -6.35 -13.04
C LYS A 167 2.18 -6.58 -11.97
N SER A 168 2.00 -7.61 -11.15
CA SER A 168 2.94 -8.00 -10.10
C SER A 168 4.32 -8.32 -10.69
N TYR A 169 4.39 -8.99 -11.85
CA TYR A 169 5.65 -9.26 -12.52
C TYR A 169 6.39 -7.97 -12.93
N VAL A 170 5.70 -7.06 -13.60
CA VAL A 170 6.28 -5.77 -14.04
C VAL A 170 6.70 -4.94 -12.82
N TYR A 171 5.84 -4.87 -11.81
CA TYR A 171 6.08 -4.11 -10.59
C TYR A 171 7.26 -4.68 -9.79
N ASN A 172 7.29 -5.98 -9.52
CA ASN A 172 8.39 -6.64 -8.79
C ASN A 172 9.71 -6.47 -9.54
N THR A 173 9.70 -6.57 -10.89
CA THR A 173 10.90 -6.32 -11.70
C THR A 173 11.40 -4.89 -11.52
N PHE A 174 10.50 -3.90 -11.59
CA PHE A 174 10.83 -2.50 -11.45
C PHE A 174 11.37 -2.20 -10.04
N ILE A 175 10.67 -2.67 -9.01
CA ILE A 175 11.03 -2.42 -7.61
C ILE A 175 12.36 -3.07 -7.27
N ALA A 176 12.54 -4.35 -7.56
CA ALA A 176 13.80 -5.05 -7.28
C ALA A 176 14.98 -4.34 -7.97
N LYS A 177 14.88 -4.07 -9.28
CA LYS A 177 15.98 -3.41 -10.01
C LYS A 177 16.29 -1.99 -9.54
N THR A 178 15.27 -1.25 -9.08
CA THR A 178 15.44 0.17 -8.70
C THR A 178 15.85 0.32 -7.22
N PHE A 179 15.32 -0.51 -6.33
CA PHE A 179 15.39 -0.31 -4.89
C PHE A 179 16.15 -1.38 -4.11
N GLU A 180 16.54 -2.51 -4.72
CA GLU A 180 17.32 -3.56 -4.05
C GLU A 180 18.63 -3.03 -3.47
N VAL A 181 19.47 -2.39 -4.28
CA VAL A 181 20.81 -1.92 -3.84
C VAL A 181 20.73 -0.84 -2.74
N PRO A 182 19.91 0.22 -2.87
CA PRO A 182 19.78 1.22 -1.82
C PRO A 182 19.26 0.65 -0.50
N LEU A 183 18.38 -0.35 -0.53
CA LEU A 183 17.81 -0.94 0.68
C LEU A 183 18.66 -2.03 1.28
N ALA A 184 19.36 -2.83 0.49
CA ALA A 184 20.38 -3.74 1.00
C ALA A 184 21.36 -2.98 1.90
N LYS A 185 21.77 -1.76 1.51
CA LYS A 185 22.61 -0.87 2.34
C LYS A 185 21.98 -0.40 3.66
N VAL A 186 20.64 -0.38 3.77
CA VAL A 186 19.94 -0.08 5.03
C VAL A 186 20.00 -1.28 5.99
N PHE A 187 20.18 -2.49 5.44
CA PHE A 187 20.31 -3.73 6.22
C PHE A 187 21.76 -4.20 6.40
N GLU A 188 22.69 -3.78 5.54
CA GLU A 188 24.13 -4.06 5.67
C GLU A 188 24.70 -3.38 6.93
N GLY A 189 25.18 -4.19 7.89
CA GLY A 189 25.79 -3.72 9.13
C GLY A 189 24.87 -3.74 10.37
N GLY A 190 23.66 -4.29 10.24
CA GLY A 190 22.59 -4.18 11.24
C GLY A 190 21.65 -3.03 10.88
N VAL A 191 20.36 -3.12 11.25
CA VAL A 191 19.35 -2.14 10.87
C VAL A 191 19.66 -0.79 11.51
N HIS A 192 20.39 0.06 10.79
CA HIS A 192 20.76 1.40 11.23
C HIS A 192 19.81 2.43 10.65
N PHE A 193 19.52 3.45 11.43
CA PHE A 193 18.67 4.54 10.98
C PHE A 193 19.37 5.31 9.85
N SER A 194 18.73 5.35 8.68
CA SER A 194 19.19 6.14 7.54
C SER A 194 18.38 7.42 7.40
N PHE A 195 19.04 8.57 7.50
CA PHE A 195 18.41 9.87 7.22
C PHE A 195 17.84 9.95 5.80
N GLY A 196 18.43 9.22 4.85
CA GLY A 196 17.88 9.11 3.50
C GLY A 196 16.50 8.46 3.48
N LEU A 197 16.31 7.40 4.28
CA LEU A 197 15.02 6.71 4.39
C LEU A 197 13.96 7.61 5.03
N PHE A 198 14.34 8.37 6.05
CA PHE A 198 13.48 9.37 6.68
C PHE A 198 13.05 10.45 5.68
N ALA A 199 13.99 10.99 4.90
CA ALA A 199 13.69 11.99 3.88
C ALA A 199 12.76 11.44 2.78
N VAL A 200 13.02 10.23 2.27
CA VAL A 200 12.15 9.57 1.29
C VAL A 200 10.74 9.37 1.86
N THR A 201 10.62 8.97 3.12
CA THR A 201 9.32 8.83 3.79
C THR A 201 8.55 10.15 3.80
N LEU A 202 9.22 11.26 4.15
CA LEU A 202 8.60 12.60 4.13
C LEU A 202 8.17 13.01 2.72
N VAL A 203 8.98 12.71 1.69
CA VAL A 203 8.63 12.99 0.29
C VAL A 203 7.39 12.20 -0.13
N ILE A 204 7.32 10.90 0.19
CA ILE A 204 6.15 10.05 -0.13
C ILE A 204 4.89 10.63 0.51
N ILE A 205 4.95 10.98 1.81
CA ILE A 205 3.83 11.61 2.52
C ILE A 205 3.43 12.92 1.84
N ALA A 206 4.39 13.78 1.50
CA ALA A 206 4.14 15.06 0.86
C ALA A 206 3.48 14.91 -0.52
N VAL A 207 3.94 13.94 -1.33
CA VAL A 207 3.35 13.62 -2.64
C VAL A 207 1.92 13.13 -2.47
N CYS A 208 1.67 12.16 -1.59
CA CYS A 208 0.32 11.64 -1.36
C CYS A 208 -0.64 12.70 -0.81
N LEU A 209 -0.18 13.60 0.06
CA LEU A 209 -0.97 14.74 0.53
C LEU A 209 -1.28 15.74 -0.59
N SER A 210 -0.35 15.91 -1.53
CA SER A 210 -0.53 16.80 -2.69
C SER A 210 -1.59 16.25 -3.64
N ILE A 211 -1.66 14.92 -3.83
CA ILE A 211 -2.73 14.26 -4.58
C ILE A 211 -4.10 14.57 -3.95
N GLY A 212 -4.21 14.45 -2.62
CA GLY A 212 -5.46 14.79 -1.92
C GLY A 212 -5.86 16.26 -2.05
N LYS A 213 -4.90 17.19 -2.06
CA LYS A 213 -5.16 18.62 -2.32
C LYS A 213 -5.58 18.88 -3.76
N PHE A 214 -4.92 18.24 -4.72
CA PHE A 214 -5.22 18.34 -6.15
C PHE A 214 -6.64 17.84 -6.45
N GLY A 215 -7.07 16.74 -5.83
CA GLY A 215 -8.45 16.25 -5.96
C GLY A 215 -9.50 17.26 -5.50
N LYS A 216 -9.26 17.97 -4.38
CA LYS A 216 -10.14 19.04 -3.89
C LYS A 216 -10.10 20.30 -4.76
N TRP A 217 -8.93 20.61 -5.32
CA TRP A 217 -8.77 21.74 -6.23
C TRP A 217 -9.58 21.50 -7.51
N LEU A 218 -9.46 20.32 -8.13
CA LEU A 218 -10.27 19.94 -9.30
C LEU A 218 -11.78 20.07 -9.03
N GLU A 219 -12.24 19.62 -7.85
CA GLU A 219 -13.65 19.73 -7.46
C GLU A 219 -14.16 21.18 -7.44
N LYS A 220 -13.34 22.11 -6.95
CA LYS A 220 -13.71 23.53 -6.90
C LYS A 220 -13.92 24.08 -8.31
N TYR A 221 -13.11 23.66 -9.29
CA TYR A 221 -13.27 24.06 -10.69
C TYR A 221 -14.52 23.43 -11.32
N THR A 222 -14.73 22.11 -11.14
CA THR A 222 -15.90 21.44 -11.76
C THR A 222 -17.24 21.92 -11.18
N LYS A 223 -17.29 22.22 -9.88
CA LYS A 223 -18.51 22.82 -9.27
C LYS A 223 -18.73 24.26 -9.71
N SER A 224 -17.67 25.05 -9.91
CA SER A 224 -17.77 26.43 -10.39
C SER A 224 -18.42 26.50 -11.78
N ASP A 225 -18.06 25.60 -12.69
CA ASP A 225 -18.64 25.56 -14.04
C ASP A 225 -20.13 25.19 -14.00
N SER A 226 -20.53 24.24 -13.14
CA SER A 226 -21.95 23.85 -12.98
C SER A 226 -22.86 24.96 -12.41
N VAL A 227 -22.30 25.94 -11.71
CA VAL A 227 -23.04 27.10 -11.19
C VAL A 227 -23.14 28.19 -12.27
N SER A 228 -22.09 28.37 -13.07
CA SER A 228 -22.11 29.27 -14.23
C SER A 228 -23.15 28.85 -15.26
N ASP A 229 -23.27 27.56 -15.57
CA ASP A 229 -24.25 27.05 -16.53
C ASP A 229 -25.71 27.24 -16.07
N LYS A 230 -25.97 27.13 -14.76
CA LYS A 230 -27.30 27.43 -14.21
C LYS A 230 -27.65 28.91 -14.29
N CYS A 231 -26.69 29.80 -14.06
CA CYS A 231 -26.91 31.24 -14.14
C CYS A 231 -27.22 31.69 -15.59
N ILE A 232 -26.54 31.07 -16.57
CA ILE A 232 -26.78 31.32 -18.00
C ILE A 232 -28.14 30.74 -18.44
N GLN A 233 -28.54 29.56 -17.94
CA GLN A 233 -29.87 29.01 -18.22
C GLN A 233 -31.00 29.85 -17.62
N GLU A 234 -30.82 30.40 -16.42
CA GLU A 234 -31.80 31.33 -15.85
C GLU A 234 -31.91 32.59 -16.71
N GLU A 235 -30.82 33.29 -17.05
CA GLU A 235 -30.87 34.49 -17.91
C GLU A 235 -31.54 34.23 -19.28
N LEU A 236 -31.27 33.08 -19.90
CA LEU A 236 -31.94 32.67 -21.14
C LEU A 236 -33.45 32.42 -20.95
N SER A 237 -33.90 31.93 -19.79
CA SER A 237 -35.33 31.74 -19.50
C SER A 237 -36.07 33.06 -19.28
N TRP A 238 -35.39 34.09 -18.75
CA TRP A 238 -35.94 35.43 -18.61
C TRP A 238 -36.00 36.17 -19.97
N GLY A 239 -35.07 35.89 -20.89
CA GLY A 239 -35.01 36.53 -22.20
C GLY A 239 -36.04 36.05 -23.24
N VAL A 240 -36.73 34.92 -23.01
CA VAL A 240 -37.71 34.34 -23.95
C VAL A 240 -39.16 34.78 -23.65
N ASN A 241 -39.39 35.53 -22.55
CA ASN A 241 -40.70 36.04 -22.15
C ASN A 241 -40.92 37.53 -22.46
N LEU A 242 -40.14 38.11 -23.37
CA LEU A 242 -40.32 39.47 -23.91
C LEU A 242 -40.62 39.39 -25.42
#